data_AF-A0A836TG97-F1
#
_entry.id   AF-A0A836TG97-F1
#
_cell.length_a   1.000
_cell.length_b   1.000
_cell.length_c   1.000
_cell.angle_alpha   90.00
_cell.angle_beta   90.00
_cell.angle_gamma   90.00
#
_symmetry.space_group_name_H-M   'P 1'
#
loop_
_entity.id
_entity.type
_entity.pdbx_description
1 polymer ?
#
loop_
_entity_poly.entity_id
_entity_poly.type
_entity_poly.pdbx_seq_one_letter_code
_entity_poly.pdbx_strand_id
1 'polypeptide(L)' 'MRIKKFTASNYSIALQKVKQELGEEALILSTRSIKPPSPIAGRKEATRVEITAAVEYASPVVAQEVQIP' A
#
# COMPACT_ATOMS: atom_id res chain seq x y z
N MET A 1 8.17 3.61 -10.53
CA MET A 1 7.83 3.01 -9.22
C MET A 1 7.31 4.08 -8.25
N ARG A 2 6.18 3.86 -7.56
CA ARG A 2 5.65 4.71 -6.46
C ARG A 2 5.53 3.87 -5.19
N ILE A 3 5.99 4.38 -4.04
CA ILE A 3 5.95 3.70 -2.74
C ILE A 3 5.08 4.50 -1.78
N LYS A 4 4.20 3.84 -1.03
CA LYS A 4 3.32 4.48 -0.04
C LYS A 4 3.10 3.58 1.17
N LYS A 5 2.92 4.20 2.35
CA LYS A 5 2.60 3.52 3.60
C LYS A 5 1.12 3.65 3.92
N PHE A 6 0.54 2.58 4.43
CA PHE A 6 -0.88 2.46 4.74
C PHE A 6 -1.04 1.96 6.16
N THR A 7 -1.82 2.69 6.96
CA THR A 7 -2.14 2.28 8.33
C THR A 7 -3.64 2.00 8.45
N ALA A 8 -3.97 0.88 9.09
CA ALA A 8 -5.35 0.48 9.32
C ALA A 8 -5.53 -0.28 10.65
N SER A 9 -6.80 -0.50 11.01
CA SER A 9 -7.18 -1.23 12.23
C SER A 9 -6.97 -2.74 12.14
N ASN A 10 -6.72 -3.28 10.95
CA ASN A 10 -6.39 -4.68 10.72
C ASN A 10 -5.77 -4.84 9.32
N TYR A 11 -5.27 -6.04 9.04
CA TYR A 11 -4.60 -6.36 7.78
C TYR A 11 -5.53 -6.27 6.57
N SER A 12 -6.77 -6.78 6.68
CA SER A 12 -7.76 -6.77 5.59
C SER A 12 -8.10 -5.35 5.12
N ILE A 13 -8.33 -4.42 6.07
CA ILE A 13 -8.60 -3.01 5.76
C ILE A 13 -7.36 -2.35 5.15
N ALA A 14 -6.16 -2.68 5.64
CA ALA A 14 -4.91 -2.13 5.08
C ALA A 14 -4.70 -2.60 3.63
N LEU A 15 -4.90 -3.89 3.34
CA LEU A 15 -4.81 -4.44 1.99
C LEU A 15 -5.87 -3.84 1.06
N GLN A 16 -7.10 -3.66 1.54
CA GLN A 16 -8.13 -3.00 0.75
C GLN A 16 -7.72 -1.57 0.39
N LYS A 17 -7.14 -0.80 1.32
CA LYS A 17 -6.61 0.54 1.02
C LYS A 17 -5.49 0.50 0.00
N VAL A 18 -4.57 -0.46 0.10
CA VAL A 18 -3.50 -0.64 -0.89
C VAL A 18 -4.09 -0.87 -2.27
N LYS A 19 -5.05 -1.80 -2.41
CA LYS A 19 -5.70 -2.08 -3.69
C LYS A 19 -6.46 -0.89 -4.26
N GLN A 20 -7.17 -0.15 -3.42
CA GLN A 20 -7.94 1.03 -3.83
C GLN A 20 -7.05 2.19 -4.30
N GLU A 21 -5.89 2.38 -3.67
CA GLU A 21 -4.99 3.52 -3.95
C GLU A 21 -3.88 3.22 -4.96
N LEU A 22 -3.28 2.04 -4.89
CA LEU A 22 -2.15 1.63 -5.74
C LEU A 22 -2.56 0.66 -6.86
N GLY A 23 -3.75 0.06 -6.77
CA GLY A 23 -4.23 -0.95 -7.71
C GLY A 23 -3.92 -2.38 -7.25
N GLU A 24 -4.45 -3.36 -7.99
CA GLU A 24 -4.26 -4.78 -7.67
C GLU A 24 -2.83 -5.26 -7.97
N GLU A 25 -2.08 -4.53 -8.80
CA GLU A 25 -0.68 -4.78 -9.14
C GLU A 25 0.31 -4.24 -8.11
N ALA A 26 -0.18 -3.78 -6.96
CA ALA A 26 0.66 -3.27 -5.88
C ALA A 26 1.44 -4.40 -5.20
N LEU A 27 2.76 -4.24 -5.12
CA LEU A 27 3.69 -5.08 -4.39
C LEU A 27 3.77 -4.64 -2.92
N ILE A 28 3.55 -5.59 -2.01
CA ILE A 28 3.74 -5.35 -0.58
C ILE A 28 5.21 -5.51 -0.23
N LEU A 29 5.83 -4.44 0.29
CA LEU A 29 7.25 -4.43 0.67
C LEU A 29 7.46 -4.85 2.13
N SER A 30 6.61 -4.36 3.04
CA SER A 30 6.75 -4.65 4.46
C SER A 30 5.43 -4.50 5.18
N THR A 31 5.16 -5.37 6.15
CA THR A 31 3.98 -5.25 7.01
C THR A 31 4.36 -5.45 8.45
N ARG A 32 3.92 -4.53 9.32
CA ARG A 32 4.16 -4.62 10.75
C ARG A 32 2.91 -4.27 11.54
N SER A 33 2.73 -4.99 12.64
CA SER A 33 1.71 -4.64 13.63
C SER A 33 2.23 -3.51 14.51
N ILE A 34 1.41 -2.51 14.75
CA ILE A 34 1.68 -1.39 15.64
C ILE A 34 0.64 -1.40 16.77
N LYS A 35 1.14 -1.43 18.01
CA LYS A 35 0.29 -1.32 19.19
C LYS A 35 -0.15 0.14 19.35
N PRO A 36 -1.42 0.42 19.64
CA PRO A 36 -1.83 1.78 19.96
C PRO A 36 -1.05 2.29 21.19
N PRO A 37 -0.60 3.55 21.20
CA PRO A 37 0.23 4.10 22.28
C PRO A 37 -0.53 4.29 23.62
N SER A 38 -1.81 3.94 23.69
CA SER A 38 -2.65 4.17 24.86
C SER A 38 -3.61 3.00 25.06
N PRO A 39 -3.55 2.28 26.19
CA PRO A 39 -4.64 1.41 26.60
C PRO A 39 -5.81 2.31 27.01
N ILE A 40 -6.74 2.55 26.10
CA ILE A 40 -8.01 3.21 26.44
C ILE A 40 -8.80 2.19 27.26
N ALA A 41 -8.92 2.43 28.56
CA ALA A 41 -9.64 1.58 29.50
C ALA A 41 -11.03 1.19 28.94
N GLY A 42 -11.27 -0.11 28.76
CA GLY A 42 -12.56 -0.66 28.33
C GLY A 42 -12.76 -0.90 26.83
N ARG A 43 -11.81 -0.55 25.95
CA ARG A 43 -11.87 -0.95 24.52
C ARG A 43 -10.77 -1.94 24.19
N LYS A 44 -11.17 -3.13 23.68
CA LYS A 44 -10.30 -4.14 23.08
C LYS A 44 -9.21 -3.45 22.26
N GLU A 45 -7.94 -3.64 22.61
CA GLU A 45 -6.79 -3.08 21.89
C GLU A 45 -6.95 -3.38 20.39
N ALA A 46 -7.32 -2.38 19.60
CA ALA A 46 -7.37 -2.54 18.16
C ALA A 46 -5.92 -2.61 17.67
N THR A 47 -5.43 -3.82 17.40
CA THR A 47 -4.11 -4.06 16.80
C THR A 47 -4.06 -3.30 15.48
N ARG A 48 -3.36 -2.17 15.43
CA ARG A 48 -3.18 -1.45 14.18
C ARG A 48 -2.12 -2.16 13.34
N VAL A 49 -2.23 -2.03 12.03
CA VAL A 49 -1.30 -2.61 11.07
C VAL A 49 -0.80 -1.50 10.16
N GLU A 50 0.50 -1.48 9.94
CA GLU A 50 1.17 -0.64 8.95
C GLU A 50 1.67 -1.53 7.80
N ILE A 51 1.30 -1.19 6.58
CA ILE A 51 1.71 -1.85 5.34
C ILE A 51 2.43 -0.84 4.47
N THR A 52 3.65 -1.15 4.06
CA THR A 52 4.38 -0.41 3.02
C THR A 52 4.21 -1.15 1.71
N ALA A 53 3.65 -0.49 0.71
CA ALA A 53 3.41 -1.05 -0.60
C ALA A 53 4.00 -0.16 -1.69
N ALA A 54 4.35 -0.76 -2.81
CA ALA A 54 4.86 -0.09 -3.99
C ALA A 54 4.13 -0.57 -5.24
N VAL A 55 3.96 0.31 -6.22
CA VAL A 55 3.47 -0.07 -7.56
C VAL A 55 4.47 0.41 -8.58
N GLU A 56 4.81 -0.47 -9.52
CA GLU A 56 5.61 -0.12 -10.68
C GLU A 56 4.65 0.14 -11.84
N TYR A 57 4.51 1.41 -12.23
CA TYR A 57 3.89 1.71 -13.50
C TYR A 57 4.91 1.31 -14.55
N ALA A 58 4.59 0.30 -15.36
CA ALA A 58 5.25 0.14 -16.63
C ALA A 58 5.05 1.48 -17.37
N SER A 59 6.13 2.24 -17.55
CA SER A 59 6.09 3.40 -18.42
C SER A 59 5.50 2.91 -19.74
N PRO A 60 4.47 3.56 -20.31
CA PRO A 60 4.08 3.23 -21.66
C PRO A 60 5.35 3.43 -22.49
N VAL A 61 5.89 2.34 -23.01
CA VAL A 61 6.88 2.40 -24.08
C VAL A 61 6.18 3.14 -25.19
N VAL A 62 6.41 4.46 -25.24
CA VAL A 62 6.05 5.27 -26.40
C VAL A 62 6.87 4.63 -27.50
N ALA A 63 6.21 3.77 -28.28
CA ALA A 63 6.76 3.23 -29.50
C ALA A 63 7.09 4.46 -30.34
N GLN A 64 8.38 4.83 -30.35
CA GLN A 64 8.88 5.82 -31.27
C GLN A 64 8.71 5.18 -32.64
N GLU A 65 7.59 5.50 -33.30
CA GLU A 65 7.44 5.28 -34.72
C GLU A 65 8.67 5.90 -35.37
N VAL A 66 9.54 5.02 -35.86
CA VAL A 66 10.73 5.39 -36.63
C VAL A 66 10.22 6.04 -37.90
N GLN A 67 10.10 7.36 -37.88
CA GLN A 67 9.83 8.14 -39.08
C GLN A 67 11.14 8.22 -39.87
N ILE A 68 11.28 7.30 -40.83
CA ILE A 68 12.29 7.35 -41.88
C ILE A 68 11.78 8.31 -42.96
N PRO A 69 12.57 9.34 -43.31
CA PRO A 69 12.78 9.64 -44.72
C PRO A 69 14.26 9.51 -45.13
#